data_AF-A0A377TII1-F1
#
_entry.id   AF-A0A377TII1-F1
#
_cell.length_a   1.000
_cell.length_b   1.000
_cell.length_c   1.000
_cell.angle_alpha   90.00
_cell.angle_beta   90.00
_cell.angle_gamma   90.00
#
_symmetry.space_group_name_H-M   'P 1'
#
loop_
_entity.id
_entity.type
_entity.pdbx_description
1 polymer ?
#
loop_
_entity_poly.entity_id
_entity_poly.type
_entity_poly.pdbx_seq_one_letter_code
_entity_poly.pdbx_strand_id
1 'polypeptide(L)' 'MLKDHGAHHYAIYLDKERHLLFATVEIESEARWEAVASTEVCQRWWKYMREVMPSNPDNSPLSAELKEVFYLA' A
#
# COMPACT_ATOMS: atom_id res chain seq x y z
N MET A 1 -2.07 -9.78 10.04
CA MET A 1 -2.68 -8.43 9.94
C MET A 1 -3.24 -8.16 8.56
N LEU A 2 -2.43 -8.00 7.49
CA LEU A 2 -2.98 -7.64 6.15
C LEU A 2 -3.97 -8.69 5.61
N LYS A 3 -3.63 -9.98 5.71
CA LYS A 3 -4.56 -11.08 5.37
C LYS A 3 -5.84 -11.05 6.22
N ASP A 4 -5.71 -10.72 7.51
CA ASP A 4 -6.86 -10.62 8.43
C ASP A 4 -7.78 -9.44 8.10
N HIS A 5 -7.27 -8.44 7.35
CA HIS A 5 -8.04 -7.33 6.81
C HIS A 5 -8.52 -7.59 5.38
N GLY A 6 -8.40 -8.83 4.89
CA GLY A 6 -8.95 -9.25 3.60
C GLY A 6 -8.10 -8.89 2.39
N ALA A 7 -6.80 -8.60 2.59
CA ALA A 7 -5.87 -8.36 1.48
C ALA A 7 -5.32 -9.67 0.90
N HIS A 8 -5.46 -9.83 -0.41
CA HIS A 8 -5.05 -10.97 -1.22
C HIS A 8 -4.19 -10.48 -2.39
N HIS A 9 -3.36 -11.37 -2.93
CA HIS A 9 -2.51 -11.12 -4.09
C HIS A 9 -1.75 -9.77 -4.06
N TYR A 10 -1.31 -9.34 -2.88
CA TYR A 10 -0.61 -8.07 -2.72
C TYR A 10 0.79 -8.13 -3.33
N ALA A 11 1.03 -7.30 -4.34
CA ALA A 11 2.31 -7.17 -5.01
C ALA A 11 2.78 -5.71 -5.07
N ILE A 12 4.10 -5.51 -5.04
CA ILE A 12 4.75 -4.21 -5.24
C ILE A 12 5.90 -4.39 -6.22
N TYR A 13 5.91 -3.60 -7.29
CA TYR A 13 6.90 -3.63 -8.37
C TYR A 13 7.70 -2.34 -8.39
N LEU A 14 9.02 -2.44 -8.62
CA LEU A 14 9.91 -1.29 -8.71
C LEU A 14 10.21 -0.96 -10.17
N ASP A 15 9.87 0.26 -10.58
CA ASP A 15 10.49 0.91 -11.73
C ASP A 15 11.81 1.53 -11.27
N LYS A 16 12.91 0.87 -11.62
CA LYS A 16 14.26 1.27 -11.19
C LYS A 16 14.73 2.57 -11.82
N GLU A 17 14.23 2.91 -13.01
CA GLU A 17 14.66 4.11 -13.73
C GLU A 17 13.98 5.35 -13.16
N ARG A 18 12.70 5.24 -12.82
CA ARG A 18 11.89 6.36 -12.30
C ARG A 18 11.82 6.39 -10.78
N HIS A 19 12.32 5.36 -10.10
CA HIS A 19 12.19 5.15 -8.67
C HIS A 19 10.73 5.15 -8.19
N LEU A 20 9.85 4.51 -8.97
CA LEU A 20 8.43 4.38 -8.65
C LEU A 20 8.10 2.98 -8.16
N LEU A 21 7.20 2.91 -7.18
CA LEU A 21 6.65 1.66 -6.68
C LEU A 21 5.21 1.54 -7.18
N PHE A 22 4.92 0.49 -7.95
CA PHE A 22 3.58 0.14 -8.41
C PHE A 22 3.03 -0.96 -7.54
N ALA A 23 1.88 -0.72 -6.90
CA ALA A 23 1.28 -1.67 -5.98
C ALA A 23 -0.09 -2.12 -6.50
N THR A 24 -0.38 -3.41 -6.38
CA THR A 24 -1.69 -4.01 -6.66
C THR A 24 -2.10 -4.88 -5.49
N VAL A 25 -3.33 -4.74 -5.02
CA VAL A 25 -3.87 -5.56 -3.93
C VAL A 25 -5.33 -5.85 -4.23
N GLU A 26 -5.72 -7.11 -4.07
CA GLU A 26 -7.13 -7.50 -4.07
C GLU A 26 -7.64 -7.42 -2.64
N ILE A 27 -8.72 -6.69 -2.41
CA ILE A 27 -9.28 -6.51 -1.07
C ILE A 27 -10.72 -7.00 -1.01
N GLU A 28 -11.08 -7.66 0.08
CA GLU A 28 -12.46 -8.08 0.34
C GLU A 28 -13.38 -6.89 0.68
N SER A 29 -12.82 -5.81 1.23
CA SER A 29 -13.58 -4.64 1.69
C SER A 29 -12.69 -3.42 1.80
N GLU A 30 -13.10 -2.31 1.16
CA GLU A 30 -12.45 -1.00 1.28
C GLU A 30 -12.39 -0.53 2.73
N ALA A 31 -13.50 -0.61 3.48
CA ALA A 31 -13.54 -0.18 4.87
C ALA A 31 -12.54 -0.96 5.76
N ARG A 32 -12.39 -2.28 5.54
CA ARG A 32 -11.41 -3.09 6.28
C ARG A 32 -9.99 -2.73 5.87
N TRP A 33 -9.76 -2.43 4.59
CA TRP A 33 -8.47 -1.99 4.09
C TRP A 33 -8.07 -0.62 4.66
N GLU A 34 -8.98 0.35 4.68
CA GLU A 34 -8.75 1.67 5.28
C GLU A 34 -8.42 1.57 6.78
N ALA A 35 -9.08 0.66 7.50
CA ALA A 35 -8.82 0.43 8.92
C ALA A 35 -7.37 -0.06 9.20
N VAL A 36 -6.68 -0.64 8.21
CA VAL A 36 -5.28 -1.07 8.34
C VAL A 36 -4.38 0.10 8.74
N ALA A 37 -4.61 1.28 8.16
CA ALA A 37 -3.85 2.50 8.45
C ALA A 37 -3.89 2.90 9.93
N SER A 38 -4.99 2.58 10.62
CA SER A 38 -5.17 2.88 12.05
C SER A 38 -4.52 1.85 12.97
N THR A 39 -4.01 0.73 12.45
CA THR A 39 -3.37 -0.29 13.29
C THR A 39 -1.96 0.13 13.71
N GLU A 40 -1.60 -0.13 14.97
CA GLU A 40 -0.25 0.19 15.49
C GLU A 40 0.87 -0.46 14.67
N VAL A 41 0.64 -1.69 14.18
CA VAL A 41 1.64 -2.41 13.38
C VAL A 41 1.85 -1.75 12.01
N CYS A 42 0.80 -1.22 11.37
CA CYS A 42 0.93 -0.48 10.11
C CYS A 42 1.69 0.83 10.32
N GLN A 43 1.35 1.58 11.37
CA GLN A 43 2.04 2.84 11.70
C GLN A 43 3.51 2.63 12.05
N ARG A 44 3.84 1.55 12.76
CA ARG A 44 5.24 1.16 13.03
C ARG A 44 5.98 0.80 11.73
N TRP A 45 5.32 0.10 10.83
CA TRP A 45 5.89 -0.24 9.52
C TRP A 45 6.16 1.01 8.68
N TRP A 46 5.20 1.94 8.60
CA TRP A 46 5.37 3.23 7.95
C TRP A 46 6.54 4.05 8.51
N LYS A 47 6.63 4.12 9.84
CA LYS A 47 7.74 4.80 10.52
C LYS A 47 9.10 4.17 10.18
N TYR A 48 9.17 2.85 10.01
CA TYR A 48 10.40 2.17 9.59
C TYR A 48 10.73 2.47 8.13
N MET A 49 9.74 2.43 7.24
CA MET A 49 9.94 2.61 5.80
C MET A 49 10.25 4.06 5.40
N ARG A 50 9.89 5.06 6.21
CA ARG A 50 10.14 6.49 5.90
C ARG A 50 11.61 6.82 5.59
N GLU A 51 12.55 6.01 6.08
CA GLU A 51 13.99 6.22 5.84
C GLU A 51 14.39 5.90 4.39
N VAL A 52 13.60 5.09 3.69
CA VAL A 52 13.93 4.58 2.34
C VAL A 52 12.89 4.97 1.29
N MET A 53 11.82 5.69 1.65
CA MET A 53 10.78 6.10 0.72
C MET A 53 10.11 7.43 1.11
N PRO A 54 9.70 8.25 0.11
CA PRO A 54 8.97 9.50 0.37
C PRO A 54 7.69 9.26 1.16
N SER A 55 7.50 10.06 2.21
CA SER A 55 6.42 9.85 3.20
C SER A 55 5.74 11.18 3.57
N ASN A 56 4.47 11.11 3.91
CA ASN A 56 3.68 12.19 4.51
C ASN A 56 4.16 12.51 5.95
N PRO A 57 3.70 13.62 6.56
CA PRO A 57 4.02 13.95 7.95
C PRO A 57 3.62 12.89 8.99
N ASP A 58 2.60 12.07 8.69
CA ASP A 58 2.15 10.95 9.53
C ASP A 58 2.95 9.65 9.31
N ASN A 59 3.98 9.70 8.47
CA ASN A 59 4.83 8.60 8.00
C ASN A 59 4.18 7.67 6.97
N SER A 60 2.92 7.88 6.59
CA SER A 60 2.31 7.11 5.50
C SER A 60 3.05 7.35 4.19
N PRO A 61 3.15 6.36 3.29
CA PRO A 61 3.79 6.54 1.99
C PRO A 61 3.11 7.64 1.18
N LEU A 62 3.89 8.44 0.46
CA LEU A 62 3.32 9.22 -0.63
C LEU A 62 2.81 8.25 -1.70
N SER A 63 1.51 8.24 -1.92
CA SER A 63 0.82 7.31 -2.81
C SER A 63 -0.29 8.03 -3.57
N ALA A 64 -0.54 7.58 -4.79
CA ALA A 64 -1.63 8.04 -5.63
C ALA A 64 -2.34 6.82 -6.22
N GLU A 65 -3.67 6.81 -6.18
CA GLU A 65 -4.47 5.73 -6.72
C GLU A 65 -4.35 5.69 -8.25
N LEU A 66 -4.17 4.48 -8.79
CA LEU A 66 -4.15 4.26 -10.23
C LEU A 66 -5.53 3.82 -10.70
N LYS A 67 -5.99 4.40 -11.81
CA LYS A 67 -7.23 3.98 -12.45
C LYS A 67 -7.00 2.72 -13.27
N GLU A 68 -7.70 1.64 -12.94
CA GLU A 68 -7.76 0.47 -13.79
C GLU A 68 -8.44 0.82 -15.13
N VAL A 69 -7.80 0.44 -16.24
CA VAL A 69 -8.29 0.71 -17.60
C VAL A 69 -8.51 -0.55 -18.43
N PHE A 70 -8.00 -1.69 -17.98
CA PHE A 70 -8.10 -2.98 -18.65
C PHE A 70 -7.83 -4.12 -17.68
N TYR A 71 -8.63 -5.18 -17.79
CA TYR A 71 -8.43 -6.46 -17.11
C TYR A 71 -8.88 -7.60 -18.04
N LEU A 72 -8.14 -8.71 -18.07
CA LEU A 72 -8.50 -9.93 -18.78
C LEU A 72 -8.37 -11.11 -17.81
N ALA A 73 -9.47 -11.84 -17.63
CA ALA A 73 -9.57 -13.01 -16.77
C ALA A 73 -8.90 -14.25 -17.37
#